data_AF-Q571K8-F1
#
_entry.id   AF-Q571K8-F1
#
_cell.length_a   1.000
_cell.length_b   1.000
_cell.length_c   1.000
_cell.angle_alpha   90.00
_cell.angle_beta   90.00
_cell.angle_gamma   90.00
#
_symmetry.space_group_name_H-M   'P 1'
#
loop_
_entity.id
_entity.type
_entity.pdbx_description
1 polymer ?
#
loop_
_entity_poly.entity_id
_entity_poly.type
_entity_poly.pdbx_seq_one_letter_code
_entity_poly.pdbx_strand_id
1 'polypeptide(L)'
;WEATAKRALWMPQPVPSWGRAGEMGPCWLAFGRSCPSVLKDMLFFRSWNPAQLQQALTQLDEEEPCFEFRQQQLTVHRVHITFLPHQPPPPQPHDVTLVAQLSMDRLQMLEALCGHWPGPMSLALYLTDEEAQQFLHFVETSPVLSMRKDVAYHVVYRDGPLYPVNQLRNVALAQALTPYVFLSDIDFLPAYSLYDYLRASIEQLELDSRRKTALVVPAFETLHYRFSFPNSKAELLTLLDAGSLHTFR
;
A
#
# COMPACT_ATOMS: atom_id res chain seq x y z
N TRP A 1 -16.49 10.74 -19.06
CA TRP A 1 -15.74 10.71 -17.80
C TRP A 1 -14.31 10.37 -18.14
N GLU A 2 -13.58 11.41 -18.54
CA GLU A 2 -12.14 11.38 -18.78
C GLU A 2 -11.38 11.39 -17.46
N ALA A 3 -10.10 11.02 -17.56
CA ALA A 3 -9.09 10.89 -16.51
C ALA A 3 -9.13 9.56 -15.73
N THR A 4 -8.12 8.71 -15.94
CA THR A 4 -7.08 8.44 -14.94
C THR A 4 -5.99 7.59 -15.59
N ALA A 5 -4.91 8.22 -16.03
CA ALA A 5 -3.65 7.52 -16.28
C ALA A 5 -2.50 8.40 -15.76
N LYS A 6 -2.54 8.70 -14.47
CA LYS A 6 -1.32 9.06 -13.73
C LYS A 6 -0.75 7.73 -13.23
N ARG A 7 0.18 7.15 -13.99
CA ARG A 7 0.95 6.00 -13.49
C ARG A 7 2.17 6.56 -12.79
N ALA A 8 2.33 6.22 -11.52
CA ALA A 8 3.45 6.66 -10.74
C ALA A 8 4.52 5.55 -10.62
N LEU A 9 5.79 5.92 -10.70
CA LEU A 9 6.95 5.02 -10.79
C LEU A 9 8.00 5.39 -9.77
N TRP A 10 8.79 4.42 -9.34
CA TRP A 10 9.91 4.63 -8.41
C TRP A 10 11.27 4.53 -9.13
N MET A 11 12.30 5.25 -8.63
CA MET A 11 13.67 5.20 -9.18
C MET A 11 14.36 3.84 -8.95
N PRO A 12 15.20 3.37 -9.89
CA PRO A 12 16.22 2.36 -9.61
C PRO A 12 17.57 3.01 -9.21
N GLN A 13 18.07 2.67 -8.00
CA GLN A 13 19.44 2.89 -7.47
C GLN A 13 19.88 4.34 -7.09
N PRO A 14 20.61 4.53 -5.97
CA PRO A 14 21.46 5.70 -5.76
C PRO A 14 22.95 5.37 -5.49
N VAL A 15 23.75 6.37 -5.86
CA VAL A 15 25.21 6.54 -5.70
C VAL A 15 25.49 7.05 -4.25
N PRO A 16 26.70 6.91 -3.68
CA PRO A 16 26.96 6.89 -2.22
C PRO A 16 26.81 8.19 -1.40
N SER A 17 26.16 9.25 -1.91
CA SER A 17 26.13 10.54 -1.22
C SER A 17 24.71 10.98 -0.88
N TRP A 18 24.35 10.86 0.40
CA TRP A 18 23.15 11.46 0.96
C TRP A 18 23.33 13.00 1.01
N GLY A 19 22.58 13.72 0.18
CA GLY A 19 22.44 15.18 0.28
C GLY A 19 21.53 15.56 1.45
N ARG A 20 21.86 16.63 2.17
CA ARG A 20 21.05 17.16 3.27
C ARG A 20 19.63 17.50 2.81
N ALA A 21 18.66 17.12 3.62
CA ALA A 21 17.25 17.44 3.43
C ALA A 21 17.02 18.96 3.41
N GLY A 22 16.82 19.49 2.21
CA GLY A 22 16.27 20.81 1.94
C GLY A 22 15.71 20.73 0.54
N GLU A 23 14.39 20.93 0.40
CA GLU A 23 13.64 20.92 -0.87
C GLU A 23 13.24 19.55 -1.46
N MET A 24 12.55 18.70 -0.70
CA MET A 24 11.71 17.64 -1.30
C MET A 24 10.39 17.50 -0.50
N GLY A 25 9.26 17.57 -1.21
CA GLY A 25 7.91 17.39 -0.65
C GLY A 25 7.66 15.98 -0.09
N PRO A 26 6.56 15.75 0.65
CA PRO A 26 6.41 14.57 1.49
C PRO A 26 5.99 13.34 0.66
N CYS A 27 6.73 12.25 0.72
CA CYS A 27 6.18 10.92 0.41
C CYS A 27 6.86 9.84 1.26
N TRP A 28 6.04 8.96 1.83
CA TRP A 28 6.25 8.21 3.08
C TRP A 28 6.85 6.80 2.86
N LEU A 29 6.92 5.95 3.89
CA LEU A 29 8.07 5.63 4.75
C LEU A 29 8.22 4.09 4.79
N ALA A 30 9.43 3.53 4.71
CA ALA A 30 9.65 2.11 5.06
C ALA A 30 9.81 1.96 6.58
N PHE A 31 8.94 1.20 7.26
CA PHE A 31 9.00 1.06 8.72
C PHE A 31 9.59 -0.30 9.14
N GLY A 32 10.47 -0.29 10.14
CA GLY A 32 10.88 -1.50 10.88
C GLY A 32 9.87 -1.91 11.96
N ARG A 33 9.51 -3.19 12.01
CA ARG A 33 8.43 -3.80 12.80
C ARG A 33 8.67 -3.88 14.30
N SER A 34 9.84 -3.53 14.80
CA SER A 34 10.03 -3.48 16.25
C SER A 34 9.52 -2.18 16.88
N CYS A 35 8.69 -1.43 16.15
CA CYS A 35 8.00 -0.27 16.67
C CYS A 35 6.49 -0.50 16.85
N PRO A 36 6.05 -1.27 17.87
CA PRO A 36 4.64 -1.36 18.21
C PRO A 36 4.02 -0.01 18.52
N SER A 37 4.78 1.00 18.96
CA SER A 37 4.22 2.29 19.37
C SER A 37 3.84 3.21 18.20
N VAL A 38 4.67 3.36 17.17
CA VAL A 38 4.30 4.21 16.00
C VAL A 38 3.22 3.56 15.15
N LEU A 39 3.28 2.23 14.99
CA LEU A 39 2.21 1.49 14.34
C LEU A 39 0.93 1.50 15.18
N LYS A 40 0.95 1.42 16.51
CA LYS A 40 -0.26 1.58 17.33
C LYS A 40 -0.86 2.98 17.29
N ASP A 41 -0.03 4.02 17.10
CA ASP A 41 -0.52 5.40 16.96
C ASP A 41 -1.13 5.68 15.56
N MET A 42 -0.67 4.97 14.51
CA MET A 42 -1.27 5.02 13.15
C MET A 42 -2.42 4.02 12.94
N LEU A 43 -2.38 2.87 13.63
CA LEU A 43 -3.43 1.86 13.65
C LEU A 43 -4.52 2.32 14.65
N PHE A 44 -5.39 3.23 14.23
CA PHE A 44 -6.66 3.50 14.92
C PHE A 44 -7.60 2.28 14.81
N PHE A 45 -7.23 1.14 15.40
CA PHE A 45 -8.21 0.13 15.79
C PHE A 45 -8.84 0.62 17.09
N ARG A 46 -9.77 1.58 17.00
CA ARG A 46 -10.65 1.89 18.13
C ARG A 46 -11.56 0.68 18.33
N SER A 47 -11.25 -0.16 19.31
CA SER A 47 -12.17 -1.16 19.81
C SER A 47 -13.21 -0.45 20.68
N TRP A 48 -14.36 -0.15 20.12
CA TRP A 48 -15.50 0.32 20.90
C TRP A 48 -16.07 -0.85 21.72
N ASN A 49 -16.33 -0.63 23.00
CA ASN A 49 -17.19 -1.58 23.71
C ASN A 49 -18.65 -1.40 23.23
N PRO A 50 -19.51 -2.44 23.29
CA PRO A 50 -20.86 -2.36 22.75
C PRO A 50 -21.73 -1.23 23.33
N ALA A 51 -21.56 -0.93 24.63
CA ALA A 51 -22.31 0.12 25.29
C ALA A 51 -21.91 1.53 24.82
N GLN A 52 -20.60 1.77 24.66
CA GLN A 52 -20.04 3.03 24.14
C GLN A 52 -20.42 3.22 22.67
N LEU A 53 -20.37 2.16 21.87
CA LEU A 53 -20.78 2.20 20.46
C LEU A 53 -22.25 2.58 20.37
N GLN A 54 -23.12 1.92 21.13
CA GLN A 54 -24.55 2.22 21.16
C GLN A 54 -24.81 3.68 21.57
N GLN A 55 -24.13 4.16 22.61
CA GLN A 55 -24.26 5.55 23.06
C GLN A 55 -23.79 6.54 21.99
N ALA A 56 -22.65 6.28 21.33
CA ALA A 56 -22.13 7.14 20.28
C ALA A 56 -23.05 7.17 19.05
N LEU A 57 -23.62 6.03 18.66
CA LEU A 57 -24.60 5.95 17.57
C LEU A 57 -25.87 6.75 17.88
N THR A 58 -26.37 6.70 19.13
CA THR A 58 -27.56 7.50 19.53
C THR A 58 -27.33 9.01 19.56
N GLN A 59 -26.07 9.45 19.58
CA GLN A 59 -25.69 10.87 19.56
C GLN A 59 -25.42 11.40 18.16
N LEU A 60 -25.51 10.57 17.13
CA LEU A 60 -25.38 11.02 15.75
C LEU A 60 -26.61 11.84 15.35
N ASP A 61 -26.34 12.99 14.74
CA ASP A 61 -27.35 13.88 14.18
C ASP A 61 -27.19 13.92 12.66
N GLU A 62 -28.23 13.47 11.94
CA GLU A 62 -28.26 13.38 10.48
C GLU A 62 -28.19 14.75 9.79
N GLU A 63 -28.56 15.83 10.50
CA GLU A 63 -28.50 17.20 9.96
C GLU A 63 -27.08 17.80 10.04
N GLU A 64 -26.15 17.17 10.77
CA GLU A 64 -24.78 17.64 10.85
C GLU A 64 -24.01 17.41 9.54
N PRO A 65 -23.24 18.41 9.04
CA PRO A 65 -22.44 18.26 7.83
C PRO A 65 -21.41 17.12 7.88
N CYS A 66 -20.98 16.71 9.07
CA CYS A 66 -19.99 15.66 9.29
C CYS A 66 -20.61 14.30 9.64
N PHE A 67 -21.93 14.14 9.52
CA PHE A 67 -22.65 12.93 9.89
C PHE A 67 -22.01 11.66 9.33
N GLU A 68 -21.77 11.61 8.00
CA GLU A 68 -21.19 10.43 7.34
C GLU A 68 -19.81 10.07 7.89
N PHE A 69 -18.97 11.05 8.19
CA PHE A 69 -17.64 10.81 8.77
C PHE A 69 -17.72 10.28 10.21
N ARG A 70 -18.66 10.80 11.01
CA ARG A 70 -18.88 10.35 12.38
C ARG A 70 -19.49 8.95 12.41
N GLN A 71 -20.43 8.68 11.52
CA GLN A 71 -20.98 7.34 11.32
C GLN A 71 -19.88 6.36 10.90
N GLN A 72 -19.04 6.71 9.93
CA GLN A 72 -17.93 5.87 9.46
C GLN A 72 -16.91 5.55 10.55
N GLN A 73 -16.69 6.45 11.50
CA GLN A 73 -15.81 6.21 12.65
C GLN A 73 -16.35 5.13 13.60
N LEU A 74 -17.66 4.91 13.61
CA LEU A 74 -18.37 3.92 14.42
C LEU A 74 -18.61 2.61 13.65
N THR A 75 -18.56 2.64 12.32
CA THR A 75 -18.74 1.46 11.47
C THR A 75 -17.69 0.38 11.75
N VAL A 76 -18.18 -0.82 12.07
CA VAL A 76 -17.33 -2.01 12.22
C VAL A 76 -17.51 -2.89 10.99
N HIS A 77 -16.54 -2.82 10.08
CA HIS A 77 -16.58 -3.62 8.85
C HIS A 77 -16.41 -5.12 9.15
N ARG A 78 -17.17 -5.95 8.43
CA ARG A 78 -16.86 -7.37 8.31
C ARG A 78 -15.55 -7.51 7.53
N VAL A 79 -14.61 -8.28 8.05
CA VAL A 79 -13.31 -8.50 7.41
C VAL A 79 -13.04 -10.00 7.28
N HIS A 80 -12.71 -10.44 6.07
CA HIS A 80 -12.18 -11.77 5.81
C HIS A 80 -10.67 -11.67 5.61
N ILE A 81 -9.93 -12.04 6.65
CA ILE A 81 -8.46 -12.09 6.62
C ILE A 81 -8.04 -13.30 5.77
N THR A 82 -7.21 -13.07 4.76
CA THR A 82 -6.64 -14.15 3.93
C THR A 82 -7.74 -14.89 3.17
N PHE A 83 -8.46 -14.13 2.34
CA PHE A 83 -9.57 -14.60 1.51
C PHE A 83 -9.19 -15.74 0.57
N LEU A 84 -7.92 -15.77 0.12
CA LEU A 84 -7.36 -16.82 -0.74
C LEU A 84 -6.22 -17.55 -0.01
N PRO A 85 -5.90 -18.80 -0.41
CA PRO A 85 -4.79 -19.55 0.17
C PRO A 85 -3.47 -18.78 0.10
N HIS A 86 -2.87 -18.54 1.26
CA HIS A 86 -1.62 -17.79 1.42
C HIS A 86 -0.58 -18.64 2.14
N GLN A 87 0.64 -18.64 1.61
CA GLN A 87 1.81 -19.31 2.16
C GLN A 87 2.93 -18.28 2.26
N PRO A 88 3.14 -17.69 3.45
CA PRO A 88 4.19 -16.70 3.62
C PRO A 88 5.57 -17.35 3.44
N PRO A 89 6.53 -16.64 2.82
CA PRO A 89 7.90 -17.13 2.73
C PRO A 89 8.51 -17.23 4.14
N PRO A 90 9.56 -18.06 4.31
CA PRO A 90 10.31 -18.12 5.56
C PRO A 90 10.80 -16.71 5.95
N PRO A 91 10.68 -16.30 7.22
CA PRO A 91 11.04 -14.95 7.62
C PRO A 91 12.53 -14.69 7.44
N GLN A 92 12.89 -13.63 6.72
CA GLN A 92 14.27 -13.16 6.61
C GLN A 92 14.45 -11.79 7.30
N PRO A 93 15.65 -11.48 7.84
CA PRO A 93 15.88 -10.30 8.69
C PRO A 93 15.61 -8.94 8.04
N HIS A 94 15.63 -8.88 6.70
CA HIS A 94 15.51 -7.64 5.94
C HIS A 94 14.34 -7.64 4.96
N ASP A 95 13.47 -8.66 5.00
CA ASP A 95 12.35 -8.74 4.08
C ASP A 95 11.37 -7.59 4.27
N VAL A 96 10.75 -7.20 3.16
CA VAL A 96 9.83 -6.06 3.08
C VAL A 96 8.50 -6.54 2.51
N THR A 97 7.40 -6.32 3.23
CA THR A 97 6.05 -6.59 2.71
C THR A 97 5.55 -5.32 2.02
N LEU A 98 5.14 -5.42 0.76
CA LEU A 98 4.39 -4.32 0.14
C LEU A 98 2.97 -4.33 0.70
N VAL A 99 2.56 -3.19 1.24
CA VAL A 99 1.24 -3.00 1.81
C VAL A 99 0.48 -1.99 0.97
N ALA A 100 -0.66 -2.39 0.44
CA ALA A 100 -1.54 -1.53 -0.34
C ALA A 100 -3.01 -1.87 -0.09
N GLN A 101 -3.87 -0.99 -0.58
CA GLN A 101 -5.31 -1.16 -0.53
C GLN A 101 -5.89 -0.83 -1.90
N LEU A 102 -7.00 -1.47 -2.26
CA LEU A 102 -7.65 -1.30 -3.55
C LEU A 102 -9.15 -1.63 -3.52
N SER A 103 -9.85 -1.17 -4.54
CA SER A 103 -11.22 -1.56 -4.89
C SER A 103 -11.27 -2.24 -6.25
N MET A 104 -12.47 -2.70 -6.63
CA MET A 104 -12.70 -3.44 -7.87
C MET A 104 -12.21 -2.70 -9.13
N ASP A 105 -12.30 -1.36 -9.17
CA ASP A 105 -11.87 -0.52 -10.29
C ASP A 105 -10.35 -0.52 -10.51
N ARG A 106 -9.56 -0.94 -9.52
CA ARG A 106 -8.08 -0.97 -9.59
C ARG A 106 -7.50 -2.36 -9.76
N LEU A 107 -8.31 -3.41 -9.94
CA LEU A 107 -7.80 -4.78 -10.09
C LEU A 107 -6.82 -4.96 -11.25
N GLN A 108 -6.98 -4.20 -12.34
CA GLN A 108 -6.05 -4.23 -13.48
C GLN A 108 -4.60 -3.89 -13.10
N MET A 109 -4.38 -3.14 -12.02
CA MET A 109 -3.04 -2.78 -11.54
C MET A 109 -2.39 -3.91 -10.77
N LEU A 110 -3.17 -4.87 -10.27
CA LEU A 110 -2.70 -5.91 -9.35
C LEU A 110 -1.70 -6.86 -10.03
N GLU A 111 -1.99 -7.34 -11.24
CA GLU A 111 -1.08 -8.20 -11.99
C GLU A 111 0.27 -7.51 -12.23
N ALA A 112 0.21 -6.25 -12.67
CA ALA A 112 1.41 -5.45 -12.91
C ALA A 112 2.19 -5.23 -11.60
N LEU A 113 1.51 -4.89 -10.51
CA LEU A 113 2.14 -4.69 -9.21
C LEU A 113 2.85 -5.97 -8.73
N CYS A 114 2.19 -7.13 -8.85
CA CYS A 114 2.81 -8.42 -8.53
C CYS A 114 4.01 -8.73 -9.45
N GLY A 115 3.95 -8.37 -10.74
CA GLY A 115 5.10 -8.52 -11.64
C GLY A 115 6.30 -7.64 -11.25
N HIS A 116 6.05 -6.46 -10.69
CA HIS A 116 7.08 -5.49 -10.29
C HIS A 116 7.61 -5.71 -8.86
N TRP A 117 6.85 -6.41 -8.00
CA TRP A 117 7.23 -6.69 -6.63
C TRP A 117 7.40 -8.20 -6.39
N PRO A 118 8.65 -8.71 -6.39
CA PRO A 118 8.92 -10.14 -6.18
C PRO A 118 8.80 -10.56 -4.71
N GLY A 119 8.70 -9.61 -3.77
CA GLY A 119 8.57 -9.87 -2.34
C GLY A 119 7.13 -10.14 -1.89
N PRO A 120 6.91 -10.44 -0.60
CA PRO A 120 5.59 -10.67 -0.06
C PRO A 120 4.73 -9.40 -0.11
N MET A 121 3.41 -9.60 -0.16
CA MET A 121 2.44 -8.51 -0.21
C MET A 121 1.28 -8.75 0.76
N SER A 122 0.74 -7.68 1.33
CA SER A 122 -0.52 -7.71 2.07
C SER A 122 -1.44 -6.62 1.53
N LEU A 123 -2.59 -7.06 1.00
CA LEU A 123 -3.51 -6.23 0.24
C LEU A 123 -4.89 -6.25 0.87
N ALA A 124 -5.44 -5.08 1.19
CA ALA A 124 -6.82 -4.94 1.64
C ALA A 124 -7.73 -4.53 0.48
N LEU A 125 -8.76 -5.33 0.20
CA LEU A 125 -9.72 -5.10 -0.86
C LEU A 125 -11.06 -4.63 -0.28
N TYR A 126 -11.57 -3.50 -0.75
CA TYR A 126 -12.88 -2.98 -0.35
C TYR A 126 -13.97 -3.41 -1.34
N LEU A 127 -14.67 -4.50 -1.03
CA LEU A 127 -15.53 -5.21 -1.98
C LEU A 127 -16.93 -5.50 -1.42
N THR A 128 -17.93 -5.60 -2.29
CA THR A 128 -19.20 -6.26 -1.97
C THR A 128 -19.05 -7.79 -1.94
N ASP A 129 -20.06 -8.51 -1.46
CA ASP A 129 -20.09 -9.98 -1.54
C ASP A 129 -19.97 -10.50 -2.97
N GLU A 130 -20.64 -9.85 -3.92
CA GLU A 130 -20.58 -10.21 -5.34
C GLU A 130 -19.18 -9.93 -5.93
N GLU A 131 -18.64 -8.74 -5.67
CA GLU A 131 -17.29 -8.37 -6.12
C GLU A 131 -16.21 -9.30 -5.55
N ALA A 132 -16.39 -9.83 -4.32
CA ALA A 132 -15.47 -10.80 -3.75
C ALA A 132 -15.44 -12.13 -4.53
N GLN A 133 -16.58 -12.58 -5.06
CA GLN A 133 -16.65 -13.76 -5.93
C GLN A 133 -16.01 -13.48 -7.29
N GLN A 134 -16.25 -12.29 -7.86
CA GLN A 134 -15.60 -11.86 -9.10
C GLN A 134 -14.07 -11.78 -8.94
N PHE A 135 -13.60 -11.28 -7.79
CA PHE A 135 -12.19 -11.22 -7.45
C PHE A 135 -11.53 -12.60 -7.35
N LEU A 136 -12.20 -13.59 -6.73
CA LEU A 136 -11.72 -14.98 -6.70
C LEU A 136 -11.46 -15.48 -8.12
N HIS A 137 -12.45 -15.36 -9.00
CA HIS A 137 -12.34 -15.80 -10.39
C HIS A 137 -11.23 -15.06 -11.16
N PHE A 138 -11.06 -13.76 -10.91
CA PHE A 138 -9.98 -12.96 -11.49
C PHE A 138 -8.61 -13.49 -11.10
N VAL A 139 -8.36 -13.78 -9.82
CA VAL A 139 -7.07 -14.32 -9.35
C VAL A 139 -6.80 -15.72 -9.91
N GLU A 140 -7.83 -16.58 -9.96
CA GLU A 140 -7.71 -17.95 -10.49
C GLU A 140 -7.39 -17.98 -11.99
N THR A 141 -7.97 -17.06 -12.76
CA THR A 141 -7.78 -16.99 -14.21
C THR A 141 -6.47 -16.32 -14.60
N SER A 142 -5.95 -15.44 -13.74
CA SER A 142 -4.67 -14.76 -13.97
C SER A 142 -3.49 -15.73 -13.87
N PRO A 143 -2.62 -15.84 -14.90
CA PRO A 143 -1.42 -16.68 -14.83
C PRO A 143 -0.38 -16.15 -13.82
N VAL A 144 -0.38 -14.85 -13.52
CA VAL A 144 0.57 -14.24 -12.57
C VAL A 144 0.09 -14.45 -11.13
N LEU A 145 -1.11 -13.96 -10.82
CA LEU A 145 -1.66 -13.98 -9.46
C LEU A 145 -1.91 -15.39 -8.91
N SER A 146 -2.39 -16.33 -9.73
CA SER A 146 -2.63 -17.71 -9.29
C SER A 146 -1.36 -18.42 -8.78
N MET A 147 -0.19 -18.05 -9.32
CA MET A 147 1.12 -18.60 -8.94
C MET A 147 1.72 -17.95 -7.68
N ARG A 148 1.30 -16.74 -7.33
CA ARG A 148 1.84 -15.97 -6.19
C ARG A 148 1.15 -16.36 -4.89
N LYS A 149 1.78 -17.24 -4.11
CA LYS A 149 1.26 -17.68 -2.79
C LYS A 149 1.69 -16.80 -1.62
N ASP A 150 2.62 -15.89 -1.86
CA ASP A 150 3.18 -14.91 -0.92
C ASP A 150 2.41 -13.57 -0.91
N VAL A 151 1.25 -13.51 -1.57
CA VAL A 151 0.34 -12.36 -1.57
C VAL A 151 -0.87 -12.69 -0.70
N ALA A 152 -1.04 -11.95 0.39
CA ALA A 152 -2.19 -12.06 1.26
C ALA A 152 -3.28 -11.07 0.83
N TYR A 153 -4.47 -11.58 0.53
CA TYR A 153 -5.63 -10.79 0.16
C TYR A 153 -6.62 -10.75 1.32
N HIS A 154 -6.97 -9.57 1.82
CA HIS A 154 -7.90 -9.38 2.93
C HIS A 154 -9.12 -8.61 2.42
N VAL A 155 -10.30 -9.22 2.46
CA VAL A 155 -11.53 -8.56 1.99
C VAL A 155 -12.17 -7.82 3.16
N VAL A 156 -12.30 -6.51 3.02
CA VAL A 156 -13.10 -5.64 3.90
C VAL A 156 -14.39 -5.37 3.18
N TYR A 157 -15.51 -5.86 3.72
CA TYR A 157 -16.78 -5.75 3.04
C TYR A 157 -17.30 -4.32 3.07
N ARG A 158 -17.82 -3.88 1.91
CA ARG A 158 -18.38 -2.55 1.72
C ARG A 158 -19.54 -2.34 2.67
N ASP A 159 -19.46 -1.25 3.43
CA ASP A 159 -20.50 -0.80 4.34
C ASP A 159 -20.48 0.73 4.40
N GLY A 160 -21.57 1.35 3.98
CA GLY A 160 -21.69 2.79 3.84
C GLY A 160 -21.15 3.38 2.52
N PRO A 161 -21.34 4.69 2.31
CA PRO A 161 -21.00 5.38 1.05
C PRO A 161 -19.52 5.77 0.95
N LEU A 162 -18.80 5.82 2.08
CA LEU A 162 -17.43 6.29 2.13
C LEU A 162 -16.42 5.17 1.86
N TYR A 163 -15.27 5.55 1.32
CA TYR A 163 -14.13 4.66 1.12
C TYR A 163 -13.17 4.72 2.33
N PRO A 164 -13.08 3.67 3.17
CA PRO A 164 -12.38 3.75 4.45
C PRO A 164 -10.88 3.48 4.31
N VAL A 165 -10.16 4.35 3.59
CA VAL A 165 -8.73 4.18 3.24
C VAL A 165 -7.84 3.82 4.44
N ASN A 166 -8.05 4.46 5.58
CA ASN A 166 -7.24 4.22 6.78
C ASN A 166 -7.53 2.84 7.38
N GLN A 167 -8.79 2.41 7.41
CA GLN A 167 -9.18 1.08 7.90
C GLN A 167 -8.57 0.00 7.03
N LEU A 168 -8.61 0.16 5.70
CA LEU A 168 -8.03 -0.80 4.75
C LEU A 168 -6.52 -0.92 4.95
N ARG A 169 -5.81 0.22 5.05
CA ARG A 169 -4.37 0.24 5.35
C ARG A 169 -4.07 -0.47 6.67
N ASN A 170 -4.87 -0.23 7.71
CA ASN A 170 -4.68 -0.86 9.02
C ASN A 170 -4.87 -2.37 8.97
N VAL A 171 -5.87 -2.86 8.24
CA VAL A 171 -6.10 -4.30 8.03
C VAL A 171 -4.89 -4.94 7.36
N ALA A 172 -4.40 -4.37 6.26
CA ALA A 172 -3.24 -4.92 5.55
C ALA A 172 -1.94 -4.82 6.37
N LEU A 173 -1.68 -3.68 7.02
CA LEU A 173 -0.51 -3.49 7.89
C LEU A 173 -0.46 -4.50 9.04
N ALA A 174 -1.61 -4.79 9.66
CA ALA A 174 -1.71 -5.75 10.75
C ALA A 174 -1.37 -7.19 10.31
N GLN A 175 -1.57 -7.51 9.03
CA GLN A 175 -1.37 -8.86 8.48
C GLN A 175 -0.05 -9.05 7.72
N ALA A 176 0.69 -7.98 7.42
CA ALA A 176 2.08 -8.14 6.99
C ALA A 176 2.85 -8.97 8.03
N LEU A 177 3.89 -9.70 7.62
CA LEU A 177 4.63 -10.61 8.53
C LEU A 177 6.12 -10.30 8.60
N THR A 178 6.66 -9.59 7.60
CA THR A 178 8.09 -9.30 7.47
C THR A 178 8.54 -8.17 8.39
N PRO A 179 9.81 -8.10 8.78
CA PRO A 179 10.34 -7.06 9.66
C PRO A 179 10.18 -5.65 9.10
N TYR A 180 10.06 -5.46 7.79
CA TYR A 180 9.84 -4.15 7.19
C TYR A 180 8.58 -4.10 6.34
N VAL A 181 7.98 -2.92 6.20
CA VAL A 181 6.83 -2.70 5.31
C VAL A 181 7.12 -1.56 4.34
N PHE A 182 6.66 -1.72 3.11
CA PHE A 182 6.61 -0.67 2.10
C PHE A 182 5.14 -0.31 1.83
N LEU A 183 4.69 0.78 2.44
CA LEU A 183 3.31 1.26 2.28
C LEU A 183 3.20 2.06 0.99
N SER A 184 2.43 1.56 0.02
CA SER A 184 2.23 2.15 -1.30
C SER A 184 0.76 2.15 -1.68
N ASP A 185 0.35 3.09 -2.52
CA ASP A 185 -0.95 3.00 -3.18
C ASP A 185 -0.86 2.06 -4.39
N ILE A 186 -1.99 1.48 -4.80
CA ILE A 186 -2.09 0.48 -5.89
C ILE A 186 -1.74 1.05 -7.28
N ASP A 187 -1.77 2.38 -7.43
CA ASP A 187 -1.49 3.07 -8.69
C ASP A 187 0.01 3.29 -8.95
N PHE A 188 0.87 2.93 -7.99
CA PHE A 188 2.31 2.99 -8.14
C PHE A 188 2.87 1.65 -8.59
N LEU A 189 3.77 1.69 -9.57
CA LEU A 189 4.55 0.53 -9.99
C LEU A 189 5.99 0.67 -9.48
N PRO A 190 6.42 -0.17 -8.51
CA PRO A 190 7.82 -0.31 -8.10
C PRO A 190 8.76 -0.47 -9.29
N ALA A 191 9.97 0.09 -9.22
CA ALA A 191 11.04 -0.41 -10.09
C ALA A 191 11.26 -1.89 -9.78
N TYR A 192 11.52 -2.71 -10.80
CA TYR A 192 11.76 -4.16 -10.61
C TYR A 192 12.84 -4.48 -9.57
N SER A 193 13.84 -3.60 -9.42
CA SER A 193 14.93 -3.74 -8.46
C SER A 193 14.64 -3.15 -7.07
N LEU A 194 13.49 -2.51 -6.84
CA LEU A 194 13.20 -1.78 -5.61
C LEU A 194 13.19 -2.71 -4.39
N TYR A 195 12.63 -3.91 -4.52
CA TYR A 195 12.58 -4.87 -3.41
C TYR A 195 13.97 -5.22 -2.90
N ASP A 196 14.85 -5.70 -3.80
CA ASP A 196 16.22 -6.07 -3.44
C ASP A 196 17.03 -4.87 -2.97
N TYR A 197 16.80 -3.70 -3.57
CA TYR A 197 17.44 -2.47 -3.16
C TYR A 197 17.08 -2.05 -1.73
N LEU A 198 15.80 -2.16 -1.34
CA LEU A 198 15.37 -1.87 0.02
C LEU A 198 16.03 -2.83 1.02
N ARG A 199 16.06 -4.14 0.70
CA ARG A 199 16.70 -5.16 1.56
C ARG A 199 18.19 -4.86 1.77
N ALA A 200 18.92 -4.59 0.69
CA ALA A 200 20.33 -4.22 0.75
C ALA A 200 20.56 -2.92 1.54
N SER A 201 19.69 -1.92 1.37
CA SER A 201 19.79 -0.66 2.09
C SER A 201 19.52 -0.82 3.59
N ILE A 202 18.54 -1.63 3.96
CA ILE A 202 18.22 -1.97 5.34
C ILE A 202 19.42 -2.63 6.01
N GLU A 203 20.07 -3.57 5.33
CA GLU A 203 21.26 -4.27 5.80
C GLU A 203 22.46 -3.31 5.94
N GLN A 204 22.78 -2.54 4.89
CA GLN A 204 23.93 -1.61 4.87
C GLN A 204 23.82 -0.47 5.88
N LEU A 205 22.62 0.05 6.10
CA LEU A 205 22.37 1.11 7.07
C LEU A 205 22.25 0.56 8.50
N GLU A 206 22.40 -0.76 8.67
CA GLU A 206 22.19 -1.47 9.93
C GLU A 206 20.91 -0.99 10.62
N LEU A 207 19.82 -0.88 9.83
CA LEU A 207 18.56 -0.41 10.38
C LEU A 207 18.13 -1.40 11.43
N ASP A 208 18.23 -0.95 12.68
CA ASP A 208 17.88 -1.74 13.83
C ASP A 208 16.55 -1.28 14.41
N SER A 209 15.95 -2.21 15.12
CA SER A 209 14.72 -2.04 15.89
C SER A 209 14.76 -0.89 16.91
N ARG A 210 15.94 -0.38 17.25
CA ARG A 210 16.13 0.59 18.34
C ARG A 210 15.97 2.02 17.86
N ARG A 211 16.23 2.31 16.59
CA ARG A 211 16.03 3.64 16.00
C ARG A 211 14.85 3.64 15.04
N LYS A 212 13.91 4.56 15.28
CA LYS A 212 12.80 4.83 14.37
C LYS A 212 13.35 5.50 13.11
N THR A 213 13.69 4.69 12.12
CA THR A 213 14.18 5.14 10.81
C THR A 213 13.15 4.82 9.75
N ALA A 214 13.10 5.67 8.74
CA ALA A 214 12.28 5.43 7.58
C ALA A 214 13.01 5.79 6.30
N LEU A 215 12.84 4.93 5.30
CA LEU A 215 13.36 5.17 3.95
C LEU A 215 12.29 5.87 3.13
N VAL A 216 12.71 6.91 2.41
CA VAL A 216 11.87 7.63 1.46
C VAL A 216 12.24 7.16 0.06
N VAL A 217 11.26 6.63 -0.66
CA VAL A 217 11.42 6.28 -2.06
C VAL A 217 10.88 7.47 -2.88
N PRO A 218 11.56 7.94 -3.93
CA PRO A 218 11.07 9.02 -4.79
C PRO A 218 10.12 8.52 -5.88
N ALA A 219 9.00 9.21 -6.10
CA ALA A 219 8.00 8.87 -7.10
C ALA A 219 7.91 9.87 -8.27
N PHE A 220 7.58 9.36 -9.45
CA PHE A 220 7.46 10.10 -10.70
C PHE A 220 6.17 9.75 -11.42
N GLU A 221 5.54 10.69 -12.11
CA GLU A 221 4.36 10.45 -12.94
C GLU A 221 4.60 10.81 -14.41
N THR A 222 3.82 10.17 -15.29
CA THR A 222 3.69 10.56 -16.69
C THR A 222 2.23 10.70 -17.07
N LEU A 223 1.95 11.59 -18.02
CA LEU A 223 0.64 11.71 -18.66
C LEU A 223 0.55 10.89 -19.96
N HIS A 224 1.64 10.25 -20.37
CA HIS A 224 1.70 9.47 -21.61
C HIS A 224 1.11 8.07 -21.41
N TYR A 225 0.05 7.74 -22.16
CA TYR A 225 -0.64 6.45 -22.08
C TYR A 225 0.21 5.28 -22.61
N ARG A 226 1.05 5.53 -23.63
CA ARG A 226 2.02 4.57 -24.16
C ARG A 226 3.41 4.99 -23.70
N PHE A 227 3.83 4.45 -22.58
CA PHE A 227 5.09 4.80 -21.95
C PHE A 227 5.85 3.53 -21.59
N SER A 228 7.10 3.45 -22.04
CA SER A 228 8.04 2.43 -21.61
C SER A 228 8.72 2.93 -20.34
N PHE A 229 8.63 2.16 -19.27
CA PHE A 229 9.20 2.56 -18.00
C PHE A 229 10.72 2.55 -18.03
N PRO A 230 11.38 3.57 -17.46
CA PRO A 230 12.82 3.62 -17.44
C PRO A 230 13.38 2.48 -16.59
N ASN A 231 14.39 1.80 -17.11
CA ASN A 231 15.03 0.67 -16.43
C ASN A 231 16.28 1.11 -15.65
N SER A 232 16.70 2.37 -15.79
CA SER A 232 17.87 2.93 -15.11
C SER A 232 17.64 4.37 -14.66
N LYS A 233 18.41 4.81 -13.66
CA LYS A 233 18.41 6.21 -13.21
C LYS A 233 18.80 7.17 -14.33
N ALA A 234 19.78 6.80 -15.16
CA ALA A 234 20.24 7.65 -16.26
C ALA A 234 19.13 7.91 -17.29
N GLU A 235 18.38 6.86 -17.64
CA GLU A 235 17.21 6.97 -18.51
C GLU A 235 16.10 7.81 -17.87
N LEU A 236 15.83 7.58 -16.58
CA LEU A 236 14.85 8.37 -15.84
C LEU A 236 15.19 9.87 -15.82
N LEU A 237 16.46 10.23 -15.53
CA LEU A 237 16.92 11.61 -15.56
C LEU A 237 16.78 12.22 -16.95
N THR A 238 17.13 11.47 -18.00
CA THR A 238 16.92 11.89 -19.40
C THR A 238 15.44 12.21 -19.68
N LEU A 239 14.52 11.39 -19.17
CA LEU A 239 13.08 11.59 -19.37
C LEU A 239 12.52 12.74 -18.51
N LEU A 240 13.11 13.01 -17.35
CA LEU A 240 12.80 14.18 -16.52
C LEU A 240 13.27 15.48 -17.20
N ASP A 241 14.51 15.51 -17.70
CA ASP A 241 15.08 16.65 -18.41
C ASP A 241 14.32 16.95 -19.71
N ALA A 242 13.81 15.90 -20.37
CA ALA A 242 12.96 16.02 -21.55
C ALA A 242 11.51 16.45 -21.22
N GLY A 243 11.11 16.49 -19.95
CA GLY A 243 9.74 16.81 -19.53
C GLY A 243 8.70 15.72 -19.81
N SER A 244 9.14 14.50 -20.17
CA SER A 244 8.27 13.34 -20.41
C SER A 244 7.81 12.68 -19.10
N LEU A 245 8.57 12.91 -18.03
CA LEU A 245 8.26 12.55 -16.66
C LEU A 245 8.23 13.80 -15.78
N HIS A 246 7.44 13.71 -14.71
CA HIS A 246 7.36 14.72 -13.68
C HIS A 246 7.55 14.07 -12.31
N THR A 247 8.04 14.83 -11.34
CA THR A 247 7.98 14.41 -9.93
C THR A 247 6.51 14.27 -9.54
N PHE A 248 6.16 13.18 -8.85
CA PHE A 248 4.80 13.00 -8.32
C PHE A 248 4.48 14.11 -7.31
N ARG A 249 3.29 14.70 -7.40
CA ARG A 249 2.82 15.81 -6.56
C ARG A 249 1.46 15.49 -5.95
#